data_AF-A0A969LZN7-F1
#
_entry.id   AF-A0A969LZN7-F1
#
_cell.length_a   1.000
_cell.length_b   1.000
_cell.length_c   1.000
_cell.angle_alpha   90.00
_cell.angle_beta   90.00
_cell.angle_gamma   90.00
#
_symmetry.space_group_name_H-M   'P 1'
#
loop_
_entity.id
_entity.type
_entity.pdbx_description
1 polymer ?
#
loop_
_entity_poly.entity_id
_entity_poly.type
_entity_poly.pdbx_seq_one_letter_code
_entity_poly.pdbx_strand_id
1 'polypeptide(L)'
;MSWGKLLQPDLILGDSILALTPEVLQAHQLQGLVLDVDETLVPITQSNVSEILQDWVETIRPVATIWLVSNNISQFRIGSIARTLNLPYISGAGKPSRRKLRRAVEAINYPAEQVGMVGDRLFTDVLAGNRLGMFTILVEPMPDPNLEGQLMFHTRTFEVWLSKLLGATLKFD
;
A
#
# COMPACT_ATOMS: atom_id res chain seq x y z
N MET A 1 5.35 -7.31 20.66
CA MET A 1 4.69 -6.11 20.09
C MET A 1 3.18 -6.30 20.30
N SER A 2 2.46 -5.29 20.80
CA SER A 2 1.00 -5.40 20.99
C SER A 2 0.26 -5.33 19.64
N TRP A 3 -0.98 -5.83 19.60
CA TRP A 3 -1.82 -5.73 18.40
C TRP A 3 -2.09 -4.28 17.99
N GLY A 4 -2.35 -3.38 18.96
CA GLY A 4 -2.50 -1.95 18.69
C GLY A 4 -1.29 -1.35 17.98
N LYS A 5 -0.06 -1.67 18.43
CA LYS A 5 1.16 -1.19 17.74
C LYS A 5 1.32 -1.79 16.34
N LEU A 6 0.94 -3.04 16.13
CA LEU A 6 1.06 -3.70 14.83
C LEU A 6 0.03 -3.22 13.80
N LEU A 7 -1.11 -2.68 14.25
CA LEU A 7 -2.16 -2.13 13.40
C LEU A 7 -2.11 -0.59 13.34
N GLN A 8 -1.14 0.04 13.97
CA GLN A 8 -0.95 1.48 13.90
C GLN A 8 -0.11 1.81 12.66
N PRO A 9 -0.65 2.52 11.66
CA PRO A 9 0.16 3.07 10.59
C PRO A 9 1.03 4.22 11.12
N ASP A 10 2.21 4.39 10.52
CA ASP A 10 3.09 5.52 10.80
C ASP A 10 2.55 6.82 10.16
N LEU A 11 1.93 6.70 8.98
CA LEU A 11 1.27 7.79 8.28
C LEU A 11 -0.11 7.36 7.78
N ILE A 12 -1.13 8.16 8.05
CA ILE A 12 -2.44 8.09 7.38
C ILE A 12 -2.48 9.25 6.41
N LEU A 13 -2.55 8.96 5.11
CA LEU A 13 -2.44 10.00 4.08
C LEU A 13 -3.70 10.87 3.98
N GLY A 14 -4.87 10.30 4.27
CA GLY A 14 -6.17 10.99 4.17
C GLY A 14 -6.71 11.11 2.74
N ASP A 15 -6.00 10.56 1.75
CA ASP A 15 -6.42 10.49 0.34
C ASP A 15 -5.87 9.18 -0.27
N SER A 16 -6.19 8.94 -1.54
CA SER A 16 -5.57 7.93 -2.39
C SER A 16 -4.06 8.14 -2.52
N ILE A 17 -3.37 7.14 -3.06
CA ILE A 17 -1.93 7.18 -3.28
C ILE A 17 -1.46 8.38 -4.11
N LEU A 18 -2.32 8.96 -4.95
CA LEU A 18 -1.96 10.08 -5.82
C LEU A 18 -1.53 11.34 -5.05
N ALA A 19 -1.94 11.47 -3.78
CA ALA A 19 -1.51 12.55 -2.90
C ALA A 19 -0.13 12.33 -2.26
N LEU A 20 0.48 11.14 -2.43
CA LEU A 20 1.82 10.84 -1.91
C LEU A 20 2.86 11.50 -2.83
N THR A 21 3.51 12.56 -2.36
CA THR A 21 4.47 13.34 -3.16
C THR A 21 5.94 13.02 -2.81
N PRO A 22 6.92 13.38 -3.67
CA PRO A 22 8.33 13.29 -3.36
C PRO A 22 8.73 13.97 -2.03
N GLU A 23 8.11 15.10 -1.71
CA GLU A 23 8.36 15.87 -0.49
C GLU A 23 7.95 15.09 0.75
N VAL A 24 6.83 14.35 0.70
CA VAL A 24 6.41 13.47 1.79
C VAL A 24 7.43 12.36 2.00
N LEU A 25 7.91 11.73 0.91
CA LEU A 25 8.94 10.68 1.00
C LEU A 25 10.24 11.22 1.61
N GLN A 26 10.67 12.41 1.19
CA GLN A 26 11.86 13.06 1.71
C GLN A 26 11.72 13.40 3.20
N ALA A 27 10.58 13.96 3.61
CA ALA A 27 10.30 14.31 5.01
C ALA A 27 10.38 13.10 5.94
N HIS A 28 10.01 11.91 5.45
CA HIS A 28 10.08 10.65 6.16
C HIS A 28 11.32 9.80 5.83
N GLN A 29 12.28 10.34 5.06
CA GLN A 29 13.53 9.66 4.68
C GLN A 29 13.33 8.31 3.96
N LEU A 30 12.25 8.20 3.19
CA LEU A 30 11.92 6.99 2.44
C LEU A 30 12.71 6.94 1.13
N GLN A 31 13.36 5.80 0.88
CA GLN A 31 14.18 5.52 -0.30
C GLN A 31 13.56 4.46 -1.22
N GLY A 32 12.55 3.74 -0.74
CA GLY A 32 11.83 2.74 -1.50
C GLY A 32 10.37 2.64 -1.09
N LEU A 33 9.56 2.13 -2.00
CA LEU A 33 8.15 1.88 -1.78
C LEU A 33 7.79 0.46 -2.20
N VAL A 34 7.04 -0.22 -1.35
CA VAL A 34 6.29 -1.42 -1.71
C VAL A 34 4.82 -1.06 -1.71
N LEU A 35 4.21 -1.16 -2.88
CA LEU A 35 2.83 -0.76 -3.10
C LEU A 35 1.94 -2.02 -3.17
N ASP A 36 0.85 -2.02 -2.40
CA ASP A 36 -0.28 -2.88 -2.76
C ASP A 36 -0.89 -2.46 -4.11
N VAL A 37 -1.74 -3.29 -4.71
CA VAL A 37 -2.25 -3.06 -6.07
C VAL A 37 -3.77 -2.90 -6.10
N ASP A 38 -4.50 -3.90 -5.63
CA ASP A 38 -5.96 -3.90 -5.75
C ASP A 38 -6.54 -2.98 -4.68
N GLU A 39 -7.47 -2.11 -5.05
CA GLU A 39 -8.00 -1.02 -4.22
C GLU A 39 -6.98 0.05 -3.84
N THR A 40 -5.66 -0.22 -3.83
CA THR A 40 -4.64 0.81 -3.57
C THR A 40 -4.28 1.61 -4.83
N LEU A 41 -3.93 0.93 -5.94
CA LEU A 41 -3.56 1.58 -7.20
C LEU A 41 -4.71 1.55 -8.21
N VAL A 42 -5.38 0.41 -8.29
CA VAL A 42 -6.43 0.17 -9.29
C VAL A 42 -7.59 -0.54 -8.59
N PRO A 43 -8.82 -0.06 -8.76
CA PRO A 43 -9.99 -0.77 -8.26
C PRO A 43 -10.04 -2.22 -8.75
N ILE A 44 -10.54 -3.14 -7.94
CA ILE A 44 -10.58 -4.57 -8.31
C ILE A 44 -11.43 -4.84 -9.56
N THR A 45 -12.43 -3.98 -9.82
CA THR A 45 -13.34 -4.10 -10.97
C THR A 45 -12.69 -3.64 -12.28
N GLN A 46 -11.53 -2.98 -12.22
CA GLN A 46 -10.86 -2.40 -13.38
C GLN A 46 -9.50 -3.03 -13.61
N SER A 47 -9.10 -3.15 -14.88
CA SER A 47 -7.80 -3.68 -15.29
C SER A 47 -6.85 -2.61 -15.85
N ASN A 48 -7.38 -1.43 -16.16
CA ASN A 48 -6.65 -0.38 -16.82
C ASN A 48 -5.99 0.53 -15.79
N VAL A 49 -4.71 0.82 -15.99
CA VAL A 49 -3.98 1.83 -15.22
C VAL A 49 -4.30 3.20 -15.82
N SER A 50 -4.75 4.15 -15.00
CA SER A 50 -5.04 5.51 -15.47
C SER A 50 -3.76 6.23 -15.88
N GLU A 51 -3.87 7.24 -16.75
CA GLU A 51 -2.75 8.11 -17.13
C GLU A 51 -2.22 8.87 -15.90
N ILE A 52 -3.11 9.38 -15.05
CA ILE A 52 -2.74 10.09 -13.81
C ILE A 52 -1.88 9.22 -12.90
N LEU A 53 -2.19 7.92 -12.77
CA LEU A 53 -1.38 7.01 -11.97
C LEU A 53 -0.01 6.73 -12.61
N GLN A 54 0.06 6.67 -13.94
CA GLN A 54 1.34 6.54 -14.65
C GLN A 54 2.22 7.78 -14.41
N ASP A 55 1.66 8.97 -14.55
CA ASP A 55 2.36 10.24 -14.29
C ASP A 55 2.85 10.34 -12.83
N TRP A 56 2.03 9.86 -11.89
CA TRP A 56 2.42 9.75 -10.49
C TRP A 56 3.63 8.81 -10.32
N VAL A 57 3.63 7.62 -10.93
CA VAL A 57 4.77 6.70 -10.88
C VAL A 57 6.03 7.32 -11.47
N GLU A 58 5.93 8.06 -12.58
CA GLU A 58 7.05 8.77 -13.20
C GLU A 58 7.60 9.90 -12.32
N THR A 59 6.73 10.53 -11.52
CA THR A 59 7.13 11.57 -10.55
C THR A 59 7.87 10.97 -9.35
N ILE A 60 7.48 9.77 -8.90
CA ILE A 60 8.01 9.14 -7.68
C ILE A 60 9.28 8.32 -7.94
N ARG A 61 9.39 7.62 -9.06
CA ARG A 61 10.52 6.73 -9.34
C ARG A 61 11.92 7.36 -9.35
N PRO A 62 12.12 8.68 -9.61
CA PRO A 62 13.44 9.29 -9.50
C PRO A 62 13.94 9.40 -8.06
N VAL A 63 13.03 9.40 -7.07
CA VAL A 63 13.35 9.60 -5.64
C VAL A 63 13.15 8.33 -4.80
N ALA A 64 12.47 7.32 -5.31
CA ALA A 64 12.26 6.06 -4.60
C ALA A 64 12.24 4.84 -5.53
N THR A 65 12.83 3.72 -5.09
CA THR A 65 12.70 2.43 -5.79
C THR A 65 11.34 1.80 -5.50
N ILE A 66 10.56 1.49 -6.54
CA ILE A 66 9.17 1.03 -6.39
C ILE A 66 9.05 -0.46 -6.72
N TRP A 67 8.34 -1.21 -5.88
CA TRP A 67 7.92 -2.59 -6.11
C TRP A 67 6.42 -2.75 -5.90
N LEU A 68 5.78 -3.59 -6.72
CA LEU A 68 4.37 -3.96 -6.52
C LEU A 68 4.26 -5.29 -5.78
N VAL A 69 3.44 -5.37 -4.74
CA VAL A 69 3.21 -6.61 -3.96
C VAL A 69 1.73 -6.77 -3.65
N SER A 70 1.07 -7.69 -4.35
CA SER A 70 -0.37 -7.93 -4.21
C SER A 70 -0.68 -9.31 -3.60
N ASN A 71 -1.77 -9.39 -2.84
CA ASN A 71 -2.36 -10.65 -2.41
C ASN A 71 -3.09 -11.40 -3.52
N ASN A 72 -3.40 -10.73 -4.62
CA ASN A 72 -4.06 -11.33 -5.78
C ASN A 72 -3.11 -12.34 -6.46
N ILE A 73 -3.60 -13.56 -6.66
CA ILE A 73 -2.82 -14.66 -7.27
C ILE A 73 -2.76 -14.56 -8.80
N SER A 74 -3.61 -13.73 -9.41
CA SER A 74 -3.69 -13.58 -10.87
C SER A 74 -2.43 -12.92 -11.44
N GLN A 75 -1.54 -13.75 -12.00
CA GLN A 75 -0.37 -13.29 -12.74
C GLN A 75 -0.74 -12.40 -13.93
N PHE A 76 -1.86 -12.70 -14.58
CA PHE A 76 -2.34 -11.92 -15.71
C PHE A 76 -2.67 -10.48 -15.29
N ARG A 77 -3.48 -10.32 -14.23
CA ARG A 77 -3.90 -8.99 -13.75
C ARG A 77 -2.71 -8.19 -13.22
N ILE A 78 -2.00 -8.73 -12.24
CA ILE A 78 -0.90 -8.01 -11.59
C ILE A 78 0.25 -7.79 -12.57
N GLY A 79 0.56 -8.78 -13.41
CA GLY A 79 1.59 -8.63 -14.44
C GLY A 79 1.20 -7.62 -15.53
N SER A 80 -0.08 -7.48 -15.87
CA SER A 80 -0.52 -6.43 -16.81
C SER A 80 -0.28 -5.04 -16.22
N ILE A 81 -0.74 -4.80 -14.98
CA ILE A 81 -0.53 -3.52 -14.28
C ILE A 81 0.96 -3.21 -14.14
N ALA A 82 1.75 -4.18 -13.68
CA ALA A 82 3.19 -4.04 -13.51
C ALA A 82 3.91 -3.72 -14.83
N ARG A 83 3.50 -4.34 -15.94
CA ARG A 83 4.06 -4.03 -17.27
C ARG A 83 3.70 -2.64 -17.74
N THR A 84 2.46 -2.20 -17.55
CA THR A 84 2.03 -0.84 -17.90
C THR A 84 2.82 0.21 -17.11
N LEU A 85 3.04 -0.03 -15.81
CA LEU A 85 3.82 0.87 -14.96
C LEU A 85 5.34 0.69 -15.13
N ASN A 86 5.80 -0.33 -15.87
CA ASN A 86 7.21 -0.74 -15.94
C ASN A 86 7.86 -0.92 -14.55
N LEU A 87 7.21 -1.70 -13.68
CA LEU A 87 7.66 -1.96 -12.31
C LEU A 87 7.84 -3.46 -12.02
N PRO A 88 8.80 -3.83 -11.17
CA PRO A 88 8.91 -5.19 -10.67
C PRO A 88 7.73 -5.53 -9.75
N TYR A 89 7.34 -6.81 -9.69
CA TYR A 89 6.16 -7.21 -8.93
C TYR A 89 6.23 -8.60 -8.29
N ILE A 90 5.40 -8.81 -7.27
CA ILE A 90 5.09 -10.10 -6.66
C ILE A 90 3.57 -10.24 -6.56
N SER A 91 3.00 -11.29 -7.16
CA SER A 91 1.61 -11.68 -6.97
C SER A 91 1.46 -12.81 -5.93
N GLY A 92 0.25 -12.95 -5.39
CA GLY A 92 -0.08 -13.95 -4.37
C GLY A 92 0.81 -13.83 -3.13
N ALA A 93 1.09 -12.62 -2.66
CA ALA A 93 2.03 -12.34 -1.58
C ALA A 93 1.67 -13.02 -0.26
N GLY A 94 0.38 -13.17 0.03
CA GLY A 94 -0.14 -13.80 1.24
C GLY A 94 0.01 -12.92 2.49
N LYS A 95 0.01 -11.59 2.35
CA LYS A 95 -0.08 -10.61 3.45
C LYS A 95 -1.28 -10.98 4.34
N PRO A 96 -1.14 -10.98 5.67
CA PRO A 96 -0.08 -10.30 6.43
C PRO A 96 1.21 -11.12 6.64
N SER A 97 1.42 -12.22 5.91
CA SER A 97 2.70 -12.94 5.93
C SER A 97 3.82 -12.09 5.33
N ARG A 98 4.93 -11.97 6.08
CA ARG A 98 6.14 -11.24 5.67
C ARG A 98 7.02 -11.97 4.65
N ARG A 99 6.76 -13.25 4.37
CA ARG A 99 7.72 -14.11 3.65
C ARG A 99 8.03 -13.62 2.24
N LYS A 100 7.00 -13.26 1.46
CA LYS A 100 7.18 -12.76 0.09
C LYS A 100 7.50 -11.27 0.08
N LEU A 101 6.89 -10.49 0.98
CA LEU A 101 7.16 -9.06 1.12
C LEU A 101 8.65 -8.77 1.39
N ARG A 102 9.31 -9.59 2.22
CA ARG A 102 10.76 -9.47 2.47
C ARG A 102 11.60 -9.47 1.19
N ARG A 103 11.21 -10.26 0.18
CA ARG A 103 11.97 -10.32 -1.08
C ARG A 103 11.94 -9.00 -1.84
N ALA A 104 10.82 -8.27 -1.79
CA ALA A 104 10.73 -6.94 -2.38
C ALA A 104 11.63 -5.95 -1.62
N VAL A 105 11.61 -5.98 -0.28
CA VAL A 105 12.49 -5.14 0.55
C VAL A 105 13.98 -5.43 0.30
N GLU A 106 14.36 -6.71 0.24
CA GLU A 106 15.74 -7.13 -0.09
C GLU A 106 16.17 -6.65 -1.48
N ALA A 107 15.25 -6.70 -2.46
CA ALA A 107 15.54 -6.25 -3.82
C ALA A 107 15.60 -4.72 -3.96
N ILE A 108 14.86 -3.98 -3.13
CA ILE A 108 14.96 -2.52 -3.01
C ILE A 108 16.32 -2.10 -2.43
N ASN A 109 16.96 -2.96 -1.62
CA ASN A 109 18.31 -2.77 -1.08
C ASN A 109 18.47 -1.52 -0.20
N TYR A 110 17.46 -1.24 0.62
CA TYR A 110 17.50 -0.24 1.69
C TYR A 110 17.09 -0.87 3.04
N PRO A 111 17.48 -0.28 4.18
CA PRO A 111 16.95 -0.67 5.48
C PRO A 111 15.41 -0.64 5.47
N ALA A 112 14.76 -1.62 6.12
CA ALA A 112 13.30 -1.76 6.07
C ALA A 112 12.58 -0.48 6.50
N GLU A 113 13.09 0.22 7.51
CA GLU A 113 12.55 1.50 8.01
C GLU A 113 12.58 2.64 6.98
N GLN A 114 13.42 2.56 5.95
CA GLN A 114 13.47 3.50 4.82
C GLN A 114 12.63 3.02 3.62
N VAL A 115 11.87 1.94 3.79
CA VAL A 115 10.96 1.41 2.76
C VAL A 115 9.52 1.56 3.24
N GLY A 116 8.72 2.32 2.49
CA GLY A 116 7.31 2.51 2.76
C GLY A 116 6.47 1.32 2.27
N MET A 117 5.71 0.67 3.15
CA MET A 117 4.60 -0.22 2.76
C MET A 117 3.34 0.64 2.60
N VAL A 118 2.82 0.74 1.38
CA VAL A 118 1.65 1.57 1.05
C VAL A 118 0.47 0.67 0.69
N GLY A 119 -0.67 0.85 1.35
CA GLY A 119 -1.90 0.10 1.06
C GLY A 119 -3.13 0.65 1.77
N ASP A 120 -4.30 0.11 1.44
CA ASP A 120 -5.60 0.57 1.93
C ASP A 120 -6.10 -0.15 3.20
N ARG A 121 -5.43 -1.24 3.61
CA ARG A 121 -5.92 -2.11 4.70
C ARG A 121 -4.99 -2.21 5.89
N LEU A 122 -5.58 -2.25 7.08
CA LEU A 122 -4.85 -2.33 8.34
C LEU A 122 -4.35 -3.76 8.61
N PHE A 123 -5.22 -4.75 8.38
CA PHE A 123 -4.94 -6.13 8.75
C PHE A 123 -4.09 -6.91 7.74
N THR A 124 -3.83 -6.32 6.56
CA THR A 124 -2.89 -6.88 5.58
C THR A 124 -1.65 -6.03 5.46
N ASP A 125 -1.77 -4.78 5.03
CA ASP A 125 -0.65 -3.98 4.55
C ASP A 125 0.11 -3.36 5.71
N VAL A 126 -0.58 -2.62 6.56
CA VAL A 126 0.00 -2.04 7.78
C VAL A 126 0.55 -3.14 8.68
N LEU A 127 -0.23 -4.20 8.92
CA LEU A 127 0.22 -5.34 9.72
C LEU A 127 1.47 -6.02 9.12
N ALA A 128 1.54 -6.22 7.80
CA ALA A 128 2.71 -6.84 7.18
C ALA A 128 3.96 -5.96 7.26
N GLY A 129 3.81 -4.66 6.97
CA GLY A 129 4.88 -3.68 7.03
C GLY A 129 5.45 -3.55 8.45
N ASN A 130 4.59 -3.36 9.45
CA ASN A 130 4.99 -3.26 10.85
C ASN A 130 5.70 -4.53 11.36
N ARG A 131 5.29 -5.72 10.90
CA ARG A 131 5.95 -6.99 11.24
C ARG A 131 7.33 -7.17 10.59
N LEU A 132 7.65 -6.37 9.58
CA LEU A 132 8.95 -6.31 8.91
C LEU A 132 9.78 -5.09 9.34
N GLY A 133 9.23 -4.18 10.15
CA GLY A 133 9.89 -2.93 10.54
C GLY A 133 9.94 -1.91 9.41
N MET A 134 9.00 -1.98 8.47
CA MET A 134 8.83 -0.98 7.42
C MET A 134 8.07 0.24 7.93
N PHE A 135 8.27 1.39 7.28
CA PHE A 135 7.38 2.53 7.47
C PHE A 135 6.03 2.23 6.80
N THR A 136 4.92 2.45 7.48
CA THR A 136 3.59 2.08 6.97
C THR A 136 2.73 3.29 6.64
N ILE A 137 2.26 3.33 5.40
CA ILE A 137 1.40 4.41 4.87
C ILE A 137 0.03 3.81 4.55
N LEU A 138 -0.97 4.23 5.32
CA LEU A 138 -2.36 3.89 5.04
C LEU A 138 -2.96 4.94 4.11
N VAL A 139 -3.44 4.50 2.95
CA VAL A 139 -4.14 5.36 1.97
C VAL A 139 -5.63 5.06 1.94
N GLU A 140 -6.38 5.91 1.25
CA GLU A 140 -7.75 5.61 0.88
C GLU A 140 -7.78 4.72 -0.38
N PRO A 141 -8.78 3.83 -0.51
CA PRO A 141 -8.98 3.09 -1.75
C PRO A 141 -9.11 4.02 -2.96
N MET A 142 -8.53 3.62 -4.08
CA MET A 142 -8.68 4.30 -5.36
C MET A 142 -10.18 4.36 -5.73
N PRO A 143 -10.71 5.52 -6.14
CA PRO A 143 -12.12 5.64 -6.49
C PRO A 143 -12.54 4.65 -7.58
N ASP A 144 -13.61 3.90 -7.34
CA ASP A 144 -14.18 2.98 -8.32
C ASP A 144 -15.50 3.52 -8.88
N PRO A 145 -15.55 4.01 -10.14
CA PRO A 145 -16.80 4.37 -10.81
C PRO A 145 -17.84 3.25 -10.90
N ASN A 146 -17.44 1.97 -10.79
CA ASN A 146 -18.36 0.84 -10.90
C ASN A 146 -18.98 0.42 -9.56
N LEU A 147 -18.51 0.98 -8.43
CA LEU A 147 -19.03 0.69 -7.11
C LEU A 147 -19.65 1.97 -6.52
N GLU A 148 -20.97 1.98 -6.41
CA GLU A 148 -21.66 3.00 -5.63
C GLU A 148 -21.16 2.93 -4.18
N GLY A 149 -20.81 4.08 -3.61
CA GLY A 149 -20.00 4.26 -2.39
C GLY A 149 -20.59 3.76 -1.07
N GLN A 150 -21.20 2.57 -1.01
CA GLN A 150 -21.78 2.01 0.21
C GLN A 150 -21.10 0.69 0.65
N LEU A 151 -20.56 -0.10 -0.28
CA LEU A 151 -19.96 -1.40 0.02
C LEU A 151 -18.49 -1.33 0.46
N MET A 152 -17.68 -0.44 -0.14
CA MET A 152 -16.27 -0.25 0.27
C MET A 152 -16.13 0.31 1.70
N PHE A 153 -17.07 1.13 2.15
CA PHE A 153 -17.01 1.78 3.46
C PHE A 153 -17.22 0.80 4.63
N HIS A 154 -18.04 -0.25 4.47
CA HIS A 154 -18.42 -1.11 5.59
C HIS A 154 -17.26 -1.96 6.14
N THR A 155 -16.43 -2.54 5.27
CA THR A 155 -15.31 -3.39 5.69
C THR A 155 -14.18 -2.57 6.31
N ARG A 156 -13.84 -1.41 5.73
CA ARG A 156 -12.84 -0.49 6.29
C ARG A 156 -13.30 0.09 7.63
N THR A 157 -14.58 0.46 7.76
CA THR A 157 -15.14 0.95 9.03
C THR A 157 -15.04 -0.11 10.12
N PHE A 158 -15.26 -1.39 9.80
CA PHE A 158 -15.08 -2.48 10.74
C PHE A 158 -13.61 -2.69 11.12
N GLU A 159 -12.68 -2.66 10.16
CA GLU A 159 -11.24 -2.77 10.46
C GLU A 159 -10.75 -1.60 11.35
N VAL A 160 -11.20 -0.38 11.06
CA VAL A 160 -10.88 0.82 11.86
C VAL A 160 -11.46 0.70 13.28
N TRP A 161 -12.70 0.21 13.41
CA TRP A 161 -13.29 -0.02 14.72
C TRP A 161 -12.57 -1.11 15.51
N LEU A 162 -12.30 -2.26 14.88
CA LEU A 162 -11.62 -3.38 15.51
C LEU A 162 -10.18 -3.03 15.89
N SER A 163 -9.45 -2.31 15.04
CA SER A 163 -8.10 -1.85 15.37
C SER A 163 -8.10 -0.89 16.56
N LYS A 164 -9.08 0.02 16.67
CA LYS A 164 -9.26 0.88 17.85
C LYS A 164 -9.53 0.05 19.12
N LEU A 165 -10.37 -0.97 19.04
CA LEU A 165 -10.57 -1.92 20.16
C LEU A 165 -9.28 -2.66 20.55
N LEU A 166 -8.44 -2.98 19.57
CA LEU A 166 -7.14 -3.62 19.79
C LEU A 166 -6.05 -2.64 20.25
N GLY A 167 -6.39 -1.36 20.43
CA GLY A 167 -5.52 -0.32 20.98
C GLY A 167 -4.78 0.54 19.97
N ALA A 168 -5.18 0.56 18.69
CA ALA A 168 -4.66 1.51 17.70
C ALA A 168 -5.30 2.89 17.89
N THR A 169 -4.51 3.95 17.76
CA THR A 169 -4.94 5.35 17.86
C THR A 169 -4.99 5.98 16.48
N LEU A 170 -5.97 5.56 15.68
CA LEU A 170 -6.20 6.09 14.34
C LEU A 170 -6.92 7.45 14.43
N LYS A 171 -6.23 8.51 14.01
CA LYS A 171 -6.78 9.86 13.83
C LYS A 171 -6.91 10.12 12.34
N PHE A 172 -8.11 10.44 11.90
CA PHE A 172 -8.40 10.92 10.56
C PHE A 172 -8.71 12.40 10.77
N ASP A 173 -7.84 13.28 10.26
CA ASP A 173 -8.05 14.73 10.31
C ASP A 173 -9.06 15.17 9.24
#